data_AF-A0AAN9L030-F1
#
_entry.id   AF-A0AAN9L030-F1
#
_cell.length_a   1.000
_cell.length_b   1.000
_cell.length_c   1.000
_cell.angle_alpha   90.00
_cell.angle_beta   90.00
_cell.angle_gamma   90.00
#
_symmetry.space_group_name_H-M   'P 1'
#
loop_
_entity.id
_entity.type
_entity.pdbx_description
1 polymer ?
#
loop_
_entity_poly.entity_id
_entity_poly.type
_entity_poly.pdbx_seq_one_letter_code
_entity_poly.pdbx_strand_id
1 'polypeptide(L)'
;MGQGQEQKTRPEPRVEIQERGEIFFFYRPKVSKEEAHGVDEVQRLYIIMRPESGERAVEEKQELDEGNQGPKKGGHGTQEVNIEEQSLFRFIVMGRKRLPDPREKSRPYWGFVEIVTTNADHVKTALRGEEYETSTRGHRESSAARAVGEGIYRILRHGRREGKRRHTHLIYKLEFPPEGEKNEPQESLNIEREGSFIIQIKNPEKGGGWGLQNKRKAVFPAHLQGQLGHVKFGPADPPDFLNYEGCEFLLISASDHIEDELGLELLTEEEQDPSCSDLLNTFGDATAASTTAFLKGTWT
;
A
#
# COMPACT_ATOMS: atom_id res chain seq x y z
N MET A 1 -15.16 4.65 -11.01
CA MET A 1 -15.84 5.12 -9.79
C MET A 1 -15.50 6.58 -9.54
N GLY A 2 -16.19 7.27 -8.62
CA GLY A 2 -15.75 8.57 -8.10
C GLY A 2 -14.54 8.41 -7.18
N GLN A 3 -13.78 9.48 -6.96
CA GLN A 3 -12.52 9.49 -6.16
C GLN A 3 -12.71 9.24 -4.64
N GLY A 4 -13.92 8.81 -4.23
CA GLY A 4 -14.42 8.91 -2.85
C GLY A 4 -14.54 10.36 -2.39
N GLN A 5 -15.36 10.62 -1.37
CA GLN A 5 -15.47 11.96 -0.77
C GLN A 5 -14.89 11.96 0.65
N GLU A 6 -14.52 13.14 1.13
CA GLU A 6 -14.16 13.34 2.53
C GLU A 6 -14.99 14.45 3.15
N GLN A 7 -15.41 14.25 4.40
CA GLN A 7 -16.13 15.26 5.17
C GLN A 7 -15.30 15.68 6.38
N LYS A 8 -15.13 16.99 6.54
CA LYS A 8 -14.55 17.57 7.76
C LYS A 8 -15.63 17.57 8.84
N THR A 9 -15.41 16.83 9.92
CA THR A 9 -16.37 16.71 11.02
C THR A 9 -16.12 17.71 12.14
N ARG A 10 -15.03 18.48 12.06
CA ARG A 10 -14.68 19.56 12.99
C ARG A 10 -14.53 20.91 12.26
N PRO A 11 -14.75 22.06 12.93
CA PRO A 11 -14.68 23.38 12.28
C PRO A 11 -13.28 23.73 11.74
N GLU A 12 -12.23 23.29 12.42
CA GLU A 12 -10.83 23.54 12.05
C GLU A 12 -9.99 22.25 12.20
N PRO A 13 -10.19 21.25 11.32
CA PRO A 13 -9.37 20.06 11.38
C PRO A 13 -7.97 20.44 10.89
N ARG A 14 -6.95 20.11 11.68
CA ARG A 14 -5.54 20.46 11.38
C ARG A 14 -4.94 19.47 10.38
N VAL A 15 -5.68 19.16 9.33
CA VAL A 15 -5.33 18.16 8.32
C VAL A 15 -5.26 18.80 6.95
N GLU A 16 -4.26 18.41 6.17
CA GLU A 16 -4.05 18.84 4.79
C GLU A 16 -3.83 17.60 3.93
N ILE A 17 -4.78 17.32 3.03
CA ILE A 17 -4.72 16.15 2.15
C ILE A 17 -3.69 16.41 1.07
N GLN A 18 -2.72 15.51 0.99
CA GLN A 18 -1.62 15.55 0.02
C GLN A 18 -1.92 14.71 -1.22
N GLU A 19 -2.61 13.58 -1.04
CA GLU A 19 -2.88 12.60 -2.09
C GLU A 19 -4.20 11.87 -1.81
N ARG A 20 -4.93 11.56 -2.88
CA ARG A 20 -6.14 10.73 -2.92
C ARG A 20 -5.94 9.61 -3.92
N GLY A 21 -6.52 8.46 -3.63
CA GLY A 21 -6.62 7.40 -4.62
C GLY A 21 -7.22 6.14 -4.04
N GLU A 22 -7.00 5.04 -4.76
CA GLU A 22 -7.49 3.71 -4.42
C GLU A 22 -6.41 2.84 -3.79
N ILE A 23 -6.83 1.98 -2.87
CA ILE A 23 -5.97 1.04 -2.17
C ILE A 23 -6.56 -0.36 -2.27
N PHE A 24 -5.70 -1.30 -2.64
CA PHE A 24 -6.06 -2.71 -2.76
C PHE A 24 -5.16 -3.55 -1.87
N PHE A 25 -5.75 -4.54 -1.21
CA PHE A 25 -5.05 -5.46 -0.34
C PHE A 25 -5.06 -6.86 -0.95
N PHE A 26 -3.89 -7.48 -0.99
CA PHE A 26 -3.72 -8.84 -1.47
C PHE A 26 -2.89 -9.66 -0.49
N TYR A 27 -3.15 -10.96 -0.41
CA TYR A 27 -2.26 -11.89 0.26
C TYR A 27 -1.78 -12.97 -0.70
N ARG A 28 -0.58 -13.49 -0.48
CA ARG A 28 -0.12 -14.72 -1.14
C ARG A 28 -0.18 -15.88 -0.15
N PRO A 29 -0.85 -16.99 -0.48
CA PRO A 29 -0.75 -18.22 0.31
C PRO A 29 0.68 -18.77 0.34
N LYS A 30 1.00 -19.61 1.32
CA LYS A 30 2.24 -20.41 1.32
C LYS A 30 2.26 -21.40 0.16
N VAL A 31 3.47 -21.81 -0.23
CA VAL A 31 3.71 -22.82 -1.27
C VAL A 31 2.91 -24.09 -0.95
N SER A 32 2.27 -24.67 -1.98
CA SER A 32 1.39 -25.84 -1.89
C SER A 32 0.04 -25.59 -1.18
N LYS A 33 -0.35 -24.34 -1.00
CA LYS A 33 -1.69 -23.94 -0.58
C LYS A 33 -2.33 -23.10 -1.69
N GLU A 34 -3.53 -23.48 -2.11
CA GLU A 34 -4.35 -22.67 -3.02
C GLU A 34 -4.97 -21.47 -2.28
N GLU A 35 -5.24 -21.64 -0.98
CA GLU A 35 -5.92 -20.69 -0.10
C GLU A 35 -5.25 -20.65 1.27
N ALA A 36 -5.43 -19.55 2.00
CA ALA A 36 -5.08 -19.48 3.41
C ALA A 36 -6.37 -19.49 4.25
N HIS A 37 -6.38 -20.21 5.37
CA HIS A 37 -7.47 -20.13 6.36
C HIS A 37 -7.00 -19.46 7.67
N GLY A 38 -6.04 -18.53 7.54
CA GLY A 38 -5.46 -17.80 8.65
C GLY A 38 -4.05 -17.28 8.35
N VAL A 39 -3.57 -16.38 9.21
CA VAL A 39 -2.29 -15.69 9.04
C VAL A 39 -1.08 -16.63 8.90
N ASP A 40 -1.12 -17.80 9.53
CA ASP A 40 -0.02 -18.76 9.49
C ASP A 40 0.16 -19.39 8.11
N GLU A 41 -0.91 -19.44 7.31
CA GLU A 41 -0.90 -19.96 5.94
C GLU A 41 -0.62 -18.87 4.90
N VAL A 42 -0.59 -17.60 5.30
CA VAL A 42 -0.14 -16.50 4.46
C VAL A 42 1.39 -16.49 4.35
N GLN A 43 1.90 -16.30 3.14
CA GLN A 43 3.32 -16.09 2.87
C GLN A 43 3.66 -14.60 2.96
N ARG A 44 2.89 -13.75 2.26
CA ARG A 44 3.11 -12.30 2.13
C ARG A 44 1.79 -11.55 2.07
N LEU A 45 1.79 -10.34 2.61
CA LEU A 45 0.73 -9.34 2.46
C LEU A 45 1.25 -8.24 1.54
N TYR A 46 0.41 -7.81 0.61
CA TYR A 46 0.68 -6.77 -0.36
C TYR A 46 -0.35 -5.65 -0.23
N ILE A 47 0.10 -4.44 -0.53
CA ILE A 47 -0.76 -3.27 -0.72
C ILE A 47 -0.47 -2.75 -2.13
N ILE A 48 -1.50 -2.42 -2.89
CA ILE A 48 -1.35 -1.72 -4.16
C ILE A 48 -2.06 -0.38 -3.99
N MET A 49 -1.36 0.71 -4.27
CA MET A 49 -1.94 2.05 -4.24
C MET A 49 -1.98 2.60 -5.66
N ARG A 50 -3.10 3.23 -6.02
CA ARG A 50 -3.30 3.95 -7.28
C ARG A 50 -3.63 5.41 -6.96
N PRO A 51 -2.65 6.33 -6.96
CA PRO A 51 -2.91 7.76 -6.83
C PRO A 51 -3.80 8.24 -7.97
N GLU A 52 -4.77 9.11 -7.65
CA GLU A 52 -5.71 9.69 -8.62
C GLU A 52 -5.70 11.21 -8.63
N SER A 53 -5.35 11.83 -7.50
CA SER A 53 -5.15 13.27 -7.39
C SER A 53 -4.27 13.60 -6.19
N GLY A 54 -3.65 14.78 -6.21
CA GLY A 54 -2.83 15.26 -5.11
C GLY A 54 -2.68 16.78 -5.14
N GLU A 55 -1.71 17.29 -4.38
CA GLU A 55 -1.36 18.73 -4.44
C GLU A 55 -0.86 19.16 -5.82
N ARG A 56 -0.35 18.20 -6.59
CA ARG A 56 0.12 18.37 -7.97
C ARG A 56 -0.49 17.25 -8.82
N ALA A 57 -0.99 17.59 -10.00
CA ALA A 57 -1.45 16.61 -10.98
C ALA A 57 -0.28 15.80 -11.58
N VAL A 58 0.90 16.41 -11.67
CA VAL A 58 2.13 15.77 -12.19
C VAL A 58 3.02 15.36 -11.02
N GLU A 59 3.21 14.06 -10.87
CA GLU A 59 4.14 13.44 -9.93
C GLU A 59 5.46 13.06 -10.62
N GLU A 60 6.53 12.98 -9.83
CA GLU A 60 7.80 12.44 -10.29
C GLU A 60 7.92 10.99 -9.81
N LYS A 61 8.22 10.06 -10.73
CA LYS A 61 8.53 8.67 -10.40
C LYS A 61 9.90 8.24 -10.89
N GLN A 62 10.40 7.15 -10.33
CA GLN A 62 11.57 6.47 -10.85
C GLN A 62 11.35 6.03 -12.31
N GLU A 63 12.34 6.27 -13.16
CA GLU A 63 12.37 5.71 -14.52
C GLU A 63 12.59 4.20 -14.48
N LEU A 64 11.88 3.45 -15.34
CA LEU A 64 12.04 1.99 -15.43
C LEU A 64 13.30 1.68 -16.24
N ASP A 65 14.22 0.90 -15.65
CA ASP A 65 15.41 0.43 -16.36
C ASP A 65 15.06 -0.86 -17.13
N GLU A 66 14.40 -0.70 -18.28
CA GLU A 66 13.87 -1.80 -19.12
C GLU A 66 14.95 -2.80 -19.62
N GLY A 67 16.24 -2.47 -19.47
CA GLY A 67 17.36 -3.25 -19.98
C GLY A 67 18.04 -4.21 -19.00
N ASN A 68 17.66 -4.25 -17.72
CA ASN A 68 18.46 -4.92 -16.70
C ASN A 68 17.77 -6.16 -16.07
N GLN A 69 18.12 -7.36 -16.56
CA GLN A 69 17.73 -8.65 -15.96
C GLN A 69 18.52 -9.00 -14.68
N GLY A 70 19.27 -8.05 -14.11
CA GLY A 70 20.00 -8.21 -12.85
C GLY A 70 19.13 -7.92 -11.62
N PRO A 71 19.65 -8.10 -10.39
CA PRO A 71 18.94 -7.68 -9.18
C PRO A 71 18.60 -6.19 -9.28
N LYS A 72 17.30 -5.85 -9.21
CA LYS A 72 16.78 -4.48 -9.28
C LYS A 72 17.66 -3.54 -8.44
N LYS A 73 18.48 -2.74 -9.13
CA LYS A 73 19.16 -1.59 -8.52
C LYS A 73 18.10 -0.51 -8.39
N GLY A 74 18.12 0.30 -7.33
CA GLY A 74 17.33 1.54 -7.32
C GLY A 74 17.67 2.31 -8.60
N GLY A 75 16.66 2.53 -9.44
CA GLY A 75 16.86 3.04 -10.80
C GLY A 75 17.55 4.40 -10.81
N HIS A 76 18.15 4.73 -11.94
CA HIS A 76 18.72 6.04 -12.19
C HIS A 76 17.80 6.79 -13.16
N GLY A 77 17.39 8.01 -12.81
CA GLY A 77 16.50 8.83 -13.64
C GLY A 77 15.13 9.03 -13.01
N THR A 78 14.46 10.08 -13.45
CA THR A 78 13.11 10.44 -13.03
C THR A 78 12.24 10.71 -14.25
N GLN A 79 10.96 10.36 -14.14
CA GLN A 79 9.96 10.57 -15.17
C GLN A 79 8.74 11.24 -14.55
N GLU A 80 8.21 12.24 -15.25
CA GLU A 80 6.95 12.88 -14.89
C GLU A 80 5.75 12.03 -15.33
N VAL A 81 4.76 11.93 -14.45
CA VAL A 81 3.50 11.22 -14.69
C VAL A 81 2.36 12.11 -14.24
N ASN A 82 1.46 12.45 -15.15
CA ASN A 82 0.19 13.10 -14.81
C ASN A 82 -0.80 12.04 -14.29
N ILE A 83 -1.01 11.99 -12.97
CA ILE A 83 -1.86 10.99 -12.32
C ILE A 83 -3.36 11.19 -12.58
N GLU A 84 -3.75 12.35 -13.09
CA GLU A 84 -5.13 12.63 -13.52
C GLU A 84 -5.42 12.10 -14.94
N GLU A 85 -4.37 11.85 -15.73
CA GLU A 85 -4.47 11.42 -17.14
C GLU A 85 -4.08 9.96 -17.36
N GLN A 86 -3.19 9.42 -16.53
CA GLN A 86 -2.71 8.04 -16.63
C GLN A 86 -2.52 7.42 -15.24
N SER A 87 -2.78 6.11 -15.14
CA SER A 87 -2.63 5.39 -13.88
C SER A 87 -1.17 5.30 -13.45
N LEU A 88 -0.94 5.48 -12.15
CA LEU A 88 0.31 5.16 -11.47
C LEU A 88 0.03 4.09 -10.42
N PHE A 89 0.82 3.03 -10.37
CA PHE A 89 0.69 1.96 -9.40
C PHE A 89 1.93 1.86 -8.53
N ARG A 90 1.71 1.80 -7.21
CA ARG A 90 2.73 1.51 -6.20
C ARG A 90 2.44 0.12 -5.62
N PHE A 91 3.23 -0.88 -6.00
CA PHE A 91 3.13 -2.22 -5.43
C PHE A 91 4.02 -2.32 -4.19
N ILE A 92 3.40 -2.55 -3.04
CA ILE A 92 4.03 -2.55 -1.73
C ILE A 92 4.03 -3.97 -1.15
N VAL A 93 5.15 -4.35 -0.57
CA VAL A 93 5.30 -5.60 0.19
C VAL A 93 5.40 -5.28 1.67
N MET A 94 4.50 -5.85 2.47
CA MET A 94 4.56 -5.75 3.92
C MET A 94 5.48 -6.85 4.49
N GLY A 95 6.37 -6.46 5.41
CA GLY A 95 7.28 -7.40 6.10
C GLY A 95 6.60 -8.28 7.13
N ARG A 96 5.36 -7.98 7.49
CA ARG A 96 4.47 -8.82 8.30
C ARG A 96 3.26 -9.21 7.47
N LYS A 97 2.62 -10.31 7.88
CA LYS A 97 1.46 -10.90 7.21
C LYS A 97 0.12 -10.28 7.62
N ARG A 98 0.18 -9.21 8.41
CA ARG A 98 -0.97 -8.45 8.94
C ARG A 98 -0.60 -6.97 8.99
N LEU A 99 -1.59 -6.09 9.01
CA LEU A 99 -1.36 -4.66 9.30
C LEU A 99 -1.18 -4.41 10.81
N PRO A 100 -0.65 -3.23 11.21
CA PRO A 100 -0.52 -2.86 12.62
C PRO A 100 -1.87 -2.80 13.36
N ASP A 101 -1.96 -3.45 14.51
CA ASP A 101 -3.12 -3.41 15.41
C ASP A 101 -2.97 -2.25 16.44
N PRO A 102 -3.94 -1.32 16.55
CA PRO A 102 -3.93 -0.25 17.57
C PRO A 102 -3.92 -0.78 19.02
N ARG A 103 -4.44 -1.99 19.26
CA ARG A 103 -4.44 -2.67 20.56
C ARG A 103 -3.04 -3.16 20.93
N GLU A 104 -2.23 -3.52 19.94
CA GLU A 104 -0.82 -3.89 20.10
C GLU A 104 0.10 -2.65 20.10
N LYS A 105 -0.09 -1.75 21.08
CA LYS A 105 0.71 -0.51 21.18
C LYS A 105 2.22 -0.80 21.11
N SER A 106 2.91 -0.09 20.20
CA SER A 106 4.37 0.22 20.14
C SER A 106 5.23 -0.37 19.01
N ARG A 107 4.80 -1.34 18.20
CA ARG A 107 5.69 -1.91 17.16
C ARG A 107 5.33 -1.44 15.75
N PRO A 108 6.13 -0.54 15.13
CA PRO A 108 5.93 -0.21 13.72
C PRO A 108 6.09 -1.44 12.84
N TYR A 109 5.25 -1.54 11.82
CA TYR A 109 5.40 -2.58 10.80
C TYR A 109 6.11 -2.00 9.61
N TRP A 110 7.09 -2.74 9.10
CA TRP A 110 7.85 -2.32 7.95
C TRP A 110 7.25 -2.84 6.67
N GLY A 111 7.32 -2.02 5.64
CA GLY A 111 7.05 -2.37 4.27
C GLY A 111 8.05 -1.69 3.36
N PHE A 112 7.98 -2.04 2.10
CA PHE A 112 8.74 -1.35 1.07
C PHE A 112 8.01 -1.39 -0.27
N VAL A 113 8.31 -0.42 -1.13
CA VAL A 113 7.80 -0.35 -2.50
C VAL A 113 8.63 -1.30 -3.38
N GLU A 114 8.01 -2.31 -3.97
CA GLU A 114 8.67 -3.29 -4.85
C GLU A 114 8.58 -2.90 -6.34
N ILE A 115 7.45 -2.29 -6.74
CA ILE A 115 7.22 -1.87 -8.13
C ILE A 115 6.57 -0.48 -8.13
N VAL A 116 7.05 0.39 -9.01
CA VAL A 116 6.38 1.66 -9.37
C VAL A 116 6.24 1.72 -10.89
N THR A 117 5.01 1.79 -11.39
CA THR A 117 4.77 1.63 -12.83
C THR A 117 3.46 2.27 -13.27
N THR A 118 3.40 2.69 -14.53
CA THR A 118 2.15 3.11 -15.19
C THR A 118 1.48 1.97 -15.97
N ASN A 119 2.11 0.79 -16.03
CA ASN A 119 1.58 -0.38 -16.72
C ASN A 119 1.02 -1.41 -15.72
N ALA A 120 -0.29 -1.61 -15.76
CA ALA A 120 -0.98 -2.58 -14.90
C ALA A 120 -0.47 -4.02 -15.09
N ASP A 121 0.03 -4.39 -16.28
CA ASP A 121 0.52 -5.75 -16.55
C ASP A 121 1.74 -6.13 -15.71
N HIS A 122 2.58 -5.16 -15.34
CA HIS A 122 3.68 -5.41 -14.41
C HIS A 122 3.17 -5.82 -13.03
N VAL A 123 2.09 -5.17 -12.56
CA VAL A 123 1.43 -5.51 -11.30
C VAL A 123 0.74 -6.87 -11.41
N LYS A 124 0.02 -7.15 -12.50
CA LYS A 124 -0.61 -8.44 -12.77
C LYS A 124 0.39 -9.59 -12.73
N THR A 125 1.53 -9.40 -13.39
CA THR A 125 2.62 -10.38 -13.41
C THR A 125 3.14 -10.65 -11.99
N ALA A 126 3.36 -9.59 -11.20
CA ALA A 126 3.77 -9.73 -9.81
C ALA A 126 2.73 -10.43 -8.93
N LEU A 127 1.43 -10.31 -9.23
CA LEU A 127 0.35 -11.00 -8.51
C LEU A 127 0.25 -12.48 -8.89
N ARG A 128 0.37 -12.85 -10.18
CA ARG A 128 0.27 -14.25 -10.65
C ARG A 128 1.30 -15.18 -10.00
N GLY A 129 2.48 -14.67 -9.65
CA GLY A 129 3.56 -15.51 -9.10
C GLY A 129 4.37 -16.20 -10.19
N GLU A 130 5.45 -16.87 -9.77
CA GLU A 130 6.38 -17.54 -10.68
C GLU A 130 6.42 -19.04 -10.40
N GLU A 131 6.56 -19.84 -11.46
CA GLU A 131 7.06 -21.20 -11.36
C GLU A 131 8.58 -21.17 -11.13
N TYR A 132 9.07 -21.87 -10.10
CA TYR A 132 10.51 -21.99 -9.87
C TYR A 132 10.90 -23.42 -9.49
N GLU A 133 11.93 -23.94 -10.15
CA GLU A 133 12.53 -25.22 -9.82
C GLU A 133 13.42 -25.08 -8.57
N THR A 134 13.28 -26.00 -7.60
CA THR A 134 14.20 -26.06 -6.46
C THR A 134 15.10 -27.26 -6.55
N SER A 135 16.41 -27.04 -6.34
CA SER A 135 17.46 -28.05 -6.48
C SER A 135 17.31 -29.25 -5.54
N THR A 136 16.49 -29.14 -4.50
CA THR A 136 16.34 -30.18 -3.46
C THR A 136 15.00 -30.90 -3.46
N ARG A 137 13.96 -30.37 -4.14
CA ARG A 137 12.57 -30.89 -4.02
C ARG A 137 11.67 -30.66 -5.26
N GLY A 138 12.23 -30.56 -6.47
CA GLY A 138 11.46 -30.52 -7.73
C GLY A 138 10.79 -29.17 -8.06
N HIS A 139 9.91 -29.18 -9.08
CA HIS A 139 9.09 -28.02 -9.51
C HIS A 139 8.24 -27.53 -8.35
N ARG A 140 8.32 -26.23 -8.06
CA ARG A 140 7.40 -25.55 -7.14
C ARG A 140 6.76 -24.38 -7.88
N GLU A 141 5.47 -24.25 -7.70
CA GLU A 141 4.72 -23.09 -8.15
C GLU A 141 4.50 -22.16 -6.96
N SER A 142 4.78 -20.87 -7.12
CA SER A 142 4.31 -19.88 -6.16
C SER A 142 2.83 -19.61 -6.46
N SER A 143 1.93 -19.94 -5.53
CA SER A 143 0.50 -19.68 -5.71
C SER A 143 0.24 -18.20 -6.00
N ALA A 144 -0.67 -17.89 -6.91
CA ALA A 144 -1.04 -16.50 -7.21
C ALA A 144 -1.61 -15.78 -5.98
N ALA A 145 -1.41 -14.46 -5.95
CA ALA A 145 -1.96 -13.60 -4.91
C ALA A 145 -3.49 -13.51 -5.03
N ARG A 146 -4.14 -13.28 -3.90
CA ARG A 146 -5.60 -13.24 -3.76
C ARG A 146 -6.02 -11.91 -3.13
N ALA A 147 -7.01 -11.29 -3.73
CA ALA A 147 -7.58 -10.04 -3.24
C ALA A 147 -8.30 -10.27 -1.91
N VAL A 148 -8.18 -9.29 -1.00
CA VAL A 148 -8.80 -9.34 0.33
C VAL A 148 -9.39 -8.00 0.76
N GLY A 149 -9.13 -6.91 0.04
CA GLY A 149 -9.79 -5.63 0.30
C GLY A 149 -9.56 -4.66 -0.83
N GLU A 150 -10.54 -3.79 -1.03
CA GLU A 150 -10.48 -2.63 -1.92
C GLU A 150 -11.13 -1.47 -1.21
N GLY A 151 -10.62 -0.27 -1.46
CA GLY A 151 -11.29 0.95 -1.10
C GLY A 151 -10.47 2.17 -1.45
N ILE A 152 -10.77 3.26 -0.76
CA ILE A 152 -10.11 4.55 -0.98
C ILE A 152 -9.10 4.85 0.13
N TYR A 153 -8.06 5.61 -0.20
CA TYR A 153 -7.10 6.12 0.77
C TYR A 153 -6.88 7.63 0.65
N ARG A 154 -6.32 8.21 1.71
CA ARG A 154 -5.75 9.56 1.72
C ARG A 154 -4.38 9.53 2.37
N ILE A 155 -3.44 10.27 1.79
CA ILE A 155 -2.21 10.68 2.49
C ILE A 155 -2.41 12.13 2.92
N LEU A 156 -2.22 12.43 4.20
CA LEU A 156 -2.45 13.77 4.74
C LEU A 156 -1.41 14.17 5.78
N ARG A 157 -1.11 15.47 5.84
CA ARG A 157 -0.34 16.07 6.93
C ARG A 157 -1.28 16.31 8.10
N HIS A 158 -0.90 15.84 9.28
CA HIS A 158 -1.56 16.19 10.54
C HIS A 158 -0.71 17.21 11.31
N GLY A 159 -1.33 18.36 11.55
CA GLY A 159 -0.74 19.57 12.12
C GLY A 159 -0.35 19.44 13.58
N ARG A 160 0.39 20.46 14.03
CA ARG A 160 0.96 20.53 15.37
C ARG A 160 -0.15 20.72 16.41
N ARG A 161 -0.36 19.74 17.31
CA ARG A 161 -0.84 20.05 18.67
C ARG A 161 0.37 20.51 19.47
N GLU A 162 0.22 21.48 20.39
CA GLU A 162 1.33 22.07 21.15
C GLU A 162 2.38 21.03 21.57
N GLY A 163 3.65 21.25 21.20
CA GLY A 163 4.77 20.37 21.53
C GLY A 163 4.98 19.11 20.64
N LYS A 164 4.01 18.67 19.82
CA LYS A 164 4.19 17.52 18.92
C LYS A 164 4.82 17.90 17.58
N ARG A 165 5.43 16.95 16.86
CA ARG A 165 5.94 17.14 15.49
C ARG A 165 4.81 16.93 14.47
N ARG A 166 4.88 17.59 13.31
CA ARG A 166 4.06 17.24 12.15
C ARG A 166 4.31 15.78 11.79
N HIS A 167 3.26 15.08 11.40
CA HIS A 167 3.31 13.68 11.01
C HIS A 167 2.37 13.48 9.82
N THR A 168 2.69 12.51 8.98
CA THR A 168 1.90 12.16 7.81
C THR A 168 1.10 10.90 8.13
N HIS A 169 -0.19 10.93 7.86
CA HIS A 169 -1.06 9.78 7.95
C HIS A 169 -1.27 9.17 6.56
N LEU A 170 -1.28 7.84 6.51
CA LEU A 170 -2.00 7.07 5.52
C LEU A 170 -3.30 6.60 6.19
N ILE A 171 -4.43 7.05 5.68
CA ILE A 171 -5.74 6.58 6.10
C ILE A 171 -6.45 5.87 4.96
N TYR A 172 -7.30 4.89 5.26
CA TYR A 172 -8.12 4.23 4.26
C TYR A 172 -9.50 3.85 4.81
N LYS A 173 -10.45 3.63 3.89
CA LYS A 173 -11.75 3.01 4.15
C LYS A 173 -12.06 2.00 3.07
N LEU A 174 -12.44 0.78 3.46
CA LEU A 174 -12.78 -0.29 2.52
C LEU A 174 -14.16 -0.06 1.90
N GLU A 175 -14.27 -0.38 0.63
CA GLU A 175 -15.49 -0.51 -0.16
C GLU A 175 -15.89 -1.98 -0.23
N PHE A 176 -14.95 -2.84 -0.63
CA PHE A 176 -15.14 -4.29 -0.72
C PHE A 176 -14.28 -5.08 0.27
N PRO A 177 -14.82 -6.20 0.81
CA PRO A 177 -16.23 -6.63 0.75
C PRO A 177 -17.16 -5.59 1.39
N PRO A 178 -18.45 -5.50 1.04
CA PRO A 178 -19.35 -4.52 1.61
C PRO A 178 -19.60 -4.75 3.10
N GLU A 179 -20.11 -3.72 3.78
CA GLU A 179 -20.42 -3.81 5.20
C GLU A 179 -21.54 -4.83 5.44
N GLY A 180 -21.39 -5.65 6.49
CA GLY A 180 -22.36 -6.70 6.83
C GLY A 180 -22.08 -8.05 6.20
N GLU A 181 -21.15 -8.14 5.24
CA GLU A 181 -20.59 -9.41 4.80
C GLU A 181 -19.65 -10.02 5.86
N LYS A 182 -19.29 -11.28 5.65
CA LYS A 182 -18.24 -11.90 6.45
C LYS A 182 -16.92 -11.15 6.22
N ASN A 183 -16.04 -11.23 7.20
CA ASN A 183 -14.78 -10.50 7.23
C ASN A 183 -13.62 -11.37 7.76
N GLU A 184 -13.75 -12.70 7.71
CA GLU A 184 -12.78 -13.64 8.32
C GLU A 184 -11.33 -13.40 7.81
N PRO A 185 -11.11 -13.13 6.50
CA PRO A 185 -9.79 -12.75 6.00
C PRO A 185 -9.30 -11.40 6.50
N GLN A 186 -10.17 -10.41 6.51
CA GLN A 186 -9.87 -9.04 6.92
C GLN A 186 -9.45 -9.03 8.40
N GLU A 187 -10.23 -9.67 9.28
CA GLU A 187 -9.92 -9.83 10.70
C GLU A 187 -8.58 -10.55 10.91
N SER A 188 -8.38 -11.67 10.22
CA SER A 188 -7.14 -12.46 10.31
C SER A 188 -5.90 -11.69 9.90
N LEU A 189 -6.03 -10.76 8.95
CA LEU A 189 -4.95 -9.92 8.43
C LEU A 189 -4.90 -8.52 9.08
N ASN A 190 -5.79 -8.23 10.03
CA ASN A 190 -5.96 -6.93 10.67
C ASN A 190 -6.19 -5.80 9.64
N ILE A 191 -6.96 -6.08 8.59
CA ILE A 191 -7.39 -5.10 7.60
C ILE A 191 -8.77 -4.63 8.05
N GLU A 192 -8.78 -3.67 8.97
CA GLU A 192 -10.01 -3.09 9.49
C GLU A 192 -10.80 -2.33 8.41
N ARG A 193 -12.09 -2.08 8.67
CA ARG A 193 -12.95 -1.32 7.76
C ARG A 193 -12.39 0.08 7.47
N GLU A 194 -11.86 0.71 8.50
CA GLU A 194 -11.12 1.96 8.45
C GLU A 194 -9.77 1.78 9.13
N GLY A 195 -8.73 2.37 8.59
CA GLY A 195 -7.40 2.33 9.20
C GLY A 195 -6.71 3.70 9.18
N SER A 196 -6.02 4.01 10.27
CA SER A 196 -5.17 5.20 10.40
C SER A 196 -3.75 4.82 10.82
N PHE A 197 -2.79 5.10 9.95
CA PHE A 197 -1.38 4.85 10.21
C PHE A 197 -0.55 6.11 10.05
N ILE A 198 0.33 6.39 11.01
CA ILE A 198 1.45 7.29 10.77
C ILE A 198 2.44 6.56 9.86
N ILE A 199 2.72 7.13 8.70
CA ILE A 199 3.69 6.61 7.74
C ILE A 199 5.01 7.37 7.83
N GLN A 200 6.11 6.62 7.95
CA GLN A 200 7.46 7.19 8.03
C GLN A 200 8.42 6.54 7.05
N ILE A 201 9.07 7.35 6.22
CA ILE A 201 10.07 6.92 5.24
C ILE A 201 11.41 6.71 5.94
N LYS A 202 12.01 5.54 5.73
CA LYS A 202 13.35 5.24 6.20
C LYS A 202 14.37 5.89 5.27
N ASN A 203 15.32 6.61 5.83
CA ASN A 203 16.39 7.22 5.07
C ASN A 203 17.40 6.15 4.58
N PRO A 204 17.56 5.93 3.25
CA PRO A 204 18.40 4.87 2.70
C PRO A 204 19.88 5.04 3.04
N GLU A 205 20.34 6.28 3.24
CA GLU A 205 21.72 6.63 3.63
C GLU A 205 22.00 6.37 5.11
N LYS A 206 20.96 6.24 5.94
CA LYS A 206 21.12 5.92 7.36
C LYS A 206 21.12 4.41 7.52
N GLY A 207 22.32 3.86 7.75
CA GLY A 207 22.54 2.44 7.97
C GLY A 207 21.68 1.83 9.09
N GLY A 208 21.47 0.52 9.01
CA GLY A 208 20.75 -0.28 10.01
C GLY A 208 20.79 -1.76 9.65
N GLY A 209 20.77 -2.64 10.66
CA GLY A 209 20.93 -4.09 10.48
C GLY A 209 19.70 -4.84 9.97
N TRP A 210 18.62 -4.16 9.61
CA TRP A 210 17.38 -4.74 9.12
C TRP A 210 16.78 -3.92 7.97
N GLY A 211 16.06 -4.60 7.09
CA GLY A 211 15.45 -4.03 5.90
C GLY A 211 15.99 -4.65 4.62
N LEU A 212 15.88 -3.91 3.51
CA LEU A 212 16.40 -4.34 2.22
C LEU A 212 17.93 -4.39 2.20
N GLN A 213 18.47 -5.32 1.40
CA GLN A 213 19.89 -5.33 1.06
C GLN A 213 20.26 -4.03 0.35
N ASN A 214 21.49 -3.53 0.56
CA ASN A 214 21.90 -2.20 0.07
C ASN A 214 21.63 -1.95 -1.43
N LYS A 215 21.75 -2.97 -2.29
CA LYS A 215 21.51 -2.84 -3.73
C LYS A 215 20.04 -2.60 -4.10
N ARG A 216 19.11 -3.00 -3.22
CA ARG A 216 17.65 -2.90 -3.43
C ARG A 216 17.05 -1.67 -2.74
N LYS A 217 17.83 -0.85 -2.06
CA LYS A 217 17.32 0.38 -1.42
C LYS A 217 16.97 1.41 -2.47
N ALA A 218 15.98 2.25 -2.17
CA ALA A 218 15.66 3.40 -2.99
C ALA A 218 16.88 4.33 -3.17
N VAL A 219 16.96 4.88 -4.38
CA VAL A 219 17.88 5.95 -4.74
C VAL A 219 17.02 7.18 -4.99
N PHE A 220 16.89 8.03 -3.98
CA PHE A 220 16.11 9.26 -4.10
C PHE A 220 16.88 10.34 -4.85
N PRO A 221 16.19 11.19 -5.66
CA PRO A 221 16.80 12.40 -6.21
C PRO A 221 17.22 13.34 -5.09
N ALA A 222 18.19 14.21 -5.37
CA ALA A 222 18.82 15.07 -4.37
C ALA A 222 17.81 15.92 -3.57
N HIS A 223 16.72 16.36 -4.20
CA HIS A 223 15.71 17.17 -3.53
C HIS A 223 14.88 16.37 -2.52
N LEU A 224 14.53 15.11 -2.79
CA LEU A 224 13.85 14.23 -1.83
C LEU A 224 14.81 13.76 -0.73
N GLN A 225 16.03 13.36 -1.10
CA GLN A 225 17.05 12.96 -0.12
C GLN A 225 17.37 14.10 0.84
N GLY A 226 17.46 15.34 0.34
CA GLY A 226 17.69 16.54 1.14
C GLY A 226 16.62 16.80 2.19
N GLN A 227 15.36 16.44 1.92
CA GLN A 227 14.25 16.61 2.88
C GLN A 227 14.33 15.63 4.06
N LEU A 228 14.84 14.42 3.85
CA LEU A 228 15.14 13.48 4.95
C LEU A 228 16.36 13.92 5.76
N GLY A 229 17.27 14.67 5.13
CA GLY A 229 18.45 15.23 5.77
C GLY A 229 19.24 14.19 6.56
N HIS A 230 19.37 14.39 7.87
CA HIS A 230 20.16 13.50 8.74
C HIS A 230 19.35 12.59 9.65
N VAL A 231 18.02 12.61 9.57
CA VAL A 231 17.19 11.72 10.39
C VAL A 231 17.12 10.32 9.80
N LYS A 232 16.95 9.31 10.66
CA LYS A 232 16.79 7.91 10.25
C LYS A 232 15.41 7.64 9.62
N PHE A 233 14.39 8.34 10.12
CA PHE A 233 13.02 8.26 9.62
C PHE A 233 12.45 9.67 9.48
N GLY A 234 11.84 9.95 8.34
CA GLY A 234 11.12 11.20 8.05
C GLY A 234 9.64 10.91 7.74
N PRO A 235 8.77 11.93 7.74
CA PRO A 235 7.40 11.78 7.23
C PRO A 235 7.40 11.42 5.74
N ALA A 236 6.33 10.76 5.26
CA ALA A 236 6.07 10.61 3.81
C ALA A 236 5.53 11.92 3.22
N ASP A 237 6.30 12.99 3.37
CA ASP A 237 5.96 14.33 2.92
C ASP A 237 7.15 14.89 2.14
N PRO A 238 7.07 14.94 0.79
CA PRO A 238 5.88 14.64 -0.03
C PRO A 238 5.62 13.13 -0.22
N PRO A 239 4.42 12.73 -0.70
CA PRO A 239 4.11 11.35 -1.06
C PRO A 239 5.04 10.75 -2.13
N ASP A 240 5.72 11.59 -2.93
CA ASP A 240 6.64 11.21 -4.00
C ASP A 240 7.75 10.23 -3.55
N PHE A 241 8.09 10.18 -2.24
CA PHE A 241 9.00 9.15 -1.73
C PHE A 241 8.53 7.72 -2.07
N LEU A 242 7.22 7.50 -2.17
CA LEU A 242 6.64 6.19 -2.50
C LEU A 242 6.73 5.86 -4.01
N ASN A 243 7.17 6.80 -4.85
CA ASN A 243 7.37 6.60 -6.29
C ASN A 243 8.75 6.04 -6.65
N TYR A 244 9.49 5.52 -5.67
CA TYR A 244 10.81 4.94 -5.84
C TYR A 244 10.85 3.50 -5.33
N GLU A 245 11.24 2.58 -6.21
CA GLU A 245 11.41 1.18 -5.84
C GLU A 245 12.49 1.04 -4.77
N GLY A 246 12.26 0.16 -3.80
CA GLY A 246 13.13 0.01 -2.64
C GLY A 246 12.92 1.05 -1.55
N CYS A 247 11.93 1.94 -1.68
CA CYS A 247 11.56 2.87 -0.63
C CYS A 247 11.03 2.08 0.56
N GLU A 248 11.81 2.06 1.65
CA GLU A 248 11.46 1.39 2.90
C GLU A 248 10.68 2.36 3.79
N PHE A 249 9.61 1.90 4.42
CA PHE A 249 8.80 2.73 5.32
C PHE A 249 8.30 1.94 6.53
N LEU A 250 7.80 2.67 7.52
CA LEU A 250 7.12 2.15 8.70
C LEU A 250 5.66 2.62 8.73
N LEU A 251 4.75 1.71 9.05
CA LEU A 251 3.38 2.00 9.46
C LEU A 251 3.28 1.86 10.97
N ILE A 252 2.85 2.93 11.63
CA ILE A 252 2.60 2.97 13.07
C ILE A 252 1.10 3.19 13.25
N SER A 253 0.41 2.27 13.92
CA SER A 253 -1.01 2.44 14.23
C SER A 253 -1.23 3.73 15.04
N ALA A 254 -2.17 4.56 14.59
CA ALA A 254 -2.44 5.87 15.16
C ALA A 254 -3.75 5.91 15.95
N SER A 255 -4.82 5.33 15.38
CA SER A 255 -6.14 5.15 16.00
C SER A 255 -6.97 4.17 15.16
N ASP A 256 -7.99 3.56 15.76
CA ASP A 256 -9.08 2.84 15.07
C ASP A 256 -10.24 3.77 14.65
N HIS A 257 -10.25 5.03 15.11
CA HIS A 257 -11.29 6.01 14.78
C HIS A 257 -10.66 7.23 14.09
N ILE A 258 -10.79 7.30 12.76
CA ILE A 258 -10.26 8.40 11.92
C ILE A 258 -10.90 9.72 12.34
N GLU A 259 -12.22 9.72 12.55
CA GLU A 259 -12.98 10.93 12.91
C GLU A 259 -12.49 11.53 14.24
N ASP A 260 -12.32 10.69 15.26
CA ASP A 260 -11.87 11.14 16.58
C ASP A 260 -10.46 11.72 16.56
N GLU A 261 -9.57 11.11 15.78
CA GLU A 261 -8.18 11.51 15.68
C GLU A 261 -8.01 12.76 14.82
N LEU A 262 -8.61 12.77 13.63
CA LEU A 262 -8.32 13.71 12.55
C LEU A 262 -9.44 14.73 12.31
N GLY A 263 -10.65 14.50 12.84
CA GLY A 263 -11.83 15.31 12.52
C GLY A 263 -12.22 15.20 11.05
N LEU A 264 -12.04 14.01 10.48
CA LEU A 264 -12.25 13.71 9.07
C LEU A 264 -12.92 12.34 8.94
N GLU A 265 -13.91 12.26 8.06
CA GLU A 265 -14.59 11.04 7.69
C GLU A 265 -14.35 10.76 6.20
N LEU A 266 -14.09 9.50 5.86
CA LEU A 266 -14.05 9.03 4.47
C LEU A 266 -15.43 8.48 4.09
N LEU A 267 -15.94 8.94 2.95
CA LEU A 267 -17.21 8.54 2.39
C LEU A 267 -16.97 7.70 1.13
N THR A 268 -17.43 6.46 1.19
CA THR A 268 -17.45 5.51 0.07
C THR A 268 -18.79 5.59 -0.65
N GLU A 269 -18.85 5.20 -1.91
CA GLU A 269 -20.12 5.11 -2.64
C GLU A 269 -21.03 4.03 -2.00
N GLU A 270 -22.34 4.29 -1.92
CA GLU A 270 -23.32 3.36 -1.34
C GLU A 270 -23.67 2.20 -2.28
N GLU A 271 -23.38 2.32 -3.59
CA GLU A 271 -23.67 1.28 -4.59
C GLU A 271 -22.64 0.14 -4.51
N GLN A 272 -23.02 -0.91 -3.78
CA GLN A 272 -22.20 -2.11 -3.54
C GLN A 272 -22.28 -3.13 -4.70
N ASP A 273 -22.38 -2.66 -5.95
CA ASP A 273 -22.42 -3.53 -7.12
C ASP A 273 -21.00 -4.03 -7.44
N PRO A 274 -20.76 -5.34 -7.58
CA PRO A 274 -19.47 -5.89 -7.99
C PRO A 274 -18.87 -5.29 -9.27
N SER A 275 -19.70 -4.77 -10.18
CA SER A 275 -19.23 -4.08 -11.40
C SER A 275 -18.54 -2.75 -11.13
N CYS A 276 -18.76 -2.16 -9.95
CA CYS A 276 -18.04 -0.99 -9.50
C CYS A 276 -16.59 -1.30 -9.14
N SER A 277 -16.24 -2.53 -8.73
CA SER A 277 -14.88 -2.88 -8.29
C SER A 277 -13.81 -2.61 -9.36
N ASP A 278 -12.98 -1.59 -9.12
CA ASP A 278 -11.83 -1.22 -9.95
C ASP A 278 -10.73 -2.28 -9.82
N LEU A 279 -10.66 -2.97 -8.68
CA LEU A 279 -9.81 -4.15 -8.51
C LEU A 279 -10.19 -5.23 -9.53
N LEU A 280 -11.46 -5.58 -9.66
CA LEU A 280 -11.91 -6.60 -10.59
C LEU A 280 -11.70 -6.18 -12.04
N ASN A 281 -11.99 -4.91 -12.35
CA ASN A 281 -11.79 -4.34 -13.69
C ASN A 281 -10.30 -4.33 -14.08
N THR A 282 -9.42 -3.98 -13.15
CA THR A 282 -7.99 -3.80 -13.42
C THR A 282 -7.20 -5.10 -13.30
N PHE A 283 -7.47 -5.93 -12.29
CA PHE A 283 -6.64 -7.08 -11.90
C PHE A 283 -7.39 -8.43 -11.88
N GLY A 284 -8.68 -8.47 -12.23
CA GLY A 284 -9.51 -9.68 -12.10
C GLY A 284 -8.94 -10.91 -12.79
N ASP A 285 -8.27 -10.75 -13.94
CA ASP A 285 -7.62 -11.83 -14.71
C ASP A 285 -6.24 -12.27 -14.18
N ALA A 286 -5.73 -11.61 -13.15
CA ALA A 286 -4.42 -11.86 -12.57
C ALA A 286 -4.46 -12.51 -11.17
N THR A 287 -5.66 -12.66 -10.59
CA THR A 287 -5.85 -13.21 -9.25
C THR A 287 -6.33 -14.67 -9.31
N ALA A 288 -5.87 -15.50 -8.38
CA ALA A 288 -6.26 -16.92 -8.30
C ALA A 288 -7.69 -17.14 -7.76
N ALA A 289 -8.29 -16.13 -7.12
CA ALA A 289 -9.53 -16.31 -6.38
C ALA A 289 -10.75 -16.21 -7.30
N SER A 290 -11.80 -16.97 -6.98
CA SER A 290 -13.15 -16.59 -7.38
C SER A 290 -13.39 -15.16 -6.88
N THR A 291 -13.75 -14.25 -7.78
CA THR A 291 -14.15 -12.87 -7.45
C THR A 291 -15.20 -12.84 -6.32
N THR A 292 -15.97 -13.92 -6.17
CA THR A 292 -16.95 -14.14 -5.11
C THR A 292 -16.33 -14.16 -3.69
N ALA A 293 -15.15 -14.74 -3.49
CA ALA A 293 -14.52 -14.84 -2.17
C ALA A 293 -14.13 -13.45 -1.64
N PHE A 294 -13.56 -12.63 -2.53
CA PHE A 294 -13.21 -11.25 -2.27
C PHE A 294 -14.46 -10.41 -1.96
N LEU A 295 -15.48 -10.49 -2.82
CA LEU A 295 -16.73 -9.74 -2.65
C LEU A 295 -17.50 -10.12 -1.38
N LYS A 296 -17.38 -11.36 -0.89
CA LYS A 296 -18.05 -11.84 0.33
C LYS A 296 -17.18 -11.77 1.59
N GLY A 297 -15.92 -11.38 1.48
CA GLY A 297 -14.98 -11.36 2.60
C GLY A 297 -14.82 -12.70 3.30
N THR A 298 -14.63 -13.76 2.51
CA THR A 298 -14.44 -15.13 3.03
C THR A 298 -13.12 -15.72 2.56
N TRP A 299 -12.54 -16.57 3.39
CA TRP A 299 -11.61 -17.59 2.89
C TRP A 299 -12.47 -18.64 2.16
N THR A 300 -12.14 -19.01 0.93
CA THR A 300 -12.94 -20.01 0.18
C THR A 300 -12.57 -21.43 0.55
#